data_AF-A0A534C112-F1
#
_entry.id   AF-A0A534C112-F1
#
_cell.length_a   1.000
_cell.length_b   1.000
_cell.length_c   1.000
_cell.angle_alpha   90.00
_cell.angle_beta   90.00
_cell.angle_gamma   90.00
#
_symmetry.space_group_name_H-M   'P 1'
#
loop_
_entity.id
_entity.type
_entity.pdbx_description
1 polymer ?
#
loop_
_entity_poly.entity_id
_entity_poly.type
_entity_poly.pdbx_seq_one_letter_code
_entity_poly.pdbx_strand_id
1 'polypeptide(L)'
;GEINRQLKTDAKGILARIQKHYESRALSVDFTDGLSVEFPDWRFNLRGSNTEPLVRLNVEARGSETLMREKTAEVLQLLDS
;
A
#
# COMPACT_ATOMS: atom_id res chain seq x y z
N GLY A 1 5.72 6.84 6.37
CA GLY A 1 5.11 8.10 5.94
C GLY A 1 3.69 7.82 5.50
N GLU A 2 2.73 8.66 5.90
CA GLU A 2 1.31 8.53 5.55
C GLU A 2 0.96 9.43 4.36
N ILE A 3 0.20 8.90 3.39
CA ILE A 3 -0.24 9.60 2.19
C ILE A 3 -1.71 9.30 1.94
N ASN A 4 -2.53 10.33 1.76
CA ASN A 4 -3.91 10.18 1.28
C ASN A 4 -3.95 10.34 -0.24
N ARG A 5 -4.60 9.41 -0.94
CA ARG A 5 -4.75 9.40 -2.41
C ARG A 5 -6.21 9.24 -2.80
N GLN A 6 -6.67 10.11 -3.70
CA GLN A 6 -7.96 9.95 -4.36
C GLN A 6 -7.86 8.82 -5.36
N LEU A 7 -8.79 7.87 -5.28
CA LEU A 7 -8.88 6.83 -6.27
C LEU A 7 -9.65 7.34 -7.48
N LYS A 8 -9.06 7.17 -8.67
CA LYS A 8 -9.74 7.47 -9.94
C LYS A 8 -10.72 6.37 -10.34
N THR A 9 -10.52 5.16 -9.82
CA THR A 9 -11.29 3.95 -10.16
C THR A 9 -11.67 3.18 -8.89
N ASP A 10 -12.32 2.03 -9.04
CA ASP A 10 -12.84 1.24 -7.92
C ASP A 10 -11.74 0.77 -6.96
N ALA A 11 -11.95 1.03 -5.67
CA ALA A 11 -11.01 0.69 -4.59
C ALA A 11 -10.74 -0.82 -4.48
N LYS A 12 -11.78 -1.65 -4.65
CA LYS A 12 -11.65 -3.11 -4.50
C LYS A 12 -10.78 -3.70 -5.60
N GLY A 13 -11.00 -3.27 -6.85
CA GLY A 13 -10.19 -3.71 -7.99
C GLY A 13 -8.71 -3.37 -7.84
N ILE A 14 -8.41 -2.13 -7.42
CA ILE A 14 -7.04 -1.68 -7.17
C ILE A 14 -6.38 -2.49 -6.05
N LEU A 15 -7.06 -2.65 -4.91
CA LEU A 15 -6.52 -3.40 -3.76
C LEU A 15 -6.22 -4.86 -4.13
N ALA A 16 -7.11 -5.52 -4.88
CA ALA A 16 -6.89 -6.89 -5.34
C ALA A 16 -5.68 -7.00 -6.29
N ARG A 17 -5.46 -6.02 -7.16
CA ARG A 17 -4.28 -5.97 -8.04
C ARG A 17 -3.00 -5.79 -7.23
N ILE A 18 -2.99 -4.87 -6.27
CA ILE A 18 -1.83 -4.61 -5.40
C ILE A 18 -1.52 -5.85 -4.57
N GLN A 19 -2.53 -6.48 -3.97
CA GLN A 19 -2.37 -7.75 -3.27
C GLN A 19 -1.67 -8.78 -4.16
N LYS A 20 -2.21 -9.06 -5.35
CA LYS A 20 -1.60 -10.04 -6.29
C LYS A 20 -0.17 -9.70 -6.70
N HIS A 21 0.16 -8.41 -6.81
CA HIS A 21 1.51 -7.97 -7.17
C HIS A 21 2.55 -8.30 -6.08
N TYR A 22 2.12 -8.32 -4.81
CA TYR A 22 3.03 -8.43 -3.67
C TYR A 22 2.92 -9.76 -2.90
N GLU A 23 1.78 -10.45 -2.93
CA GLU A 23 1.49 -11.61 -2.07
C GLU A 23 2.53 -12.74 -2.20
N SER A 24 3.10 -12.95 -3.39
CA SER A 24 4.10 -13.98 -3.64
C SER A 24 5.48 -13.68 -3.03
N ARG A 25 5.75 -12.41 -2.70
CA ARG A 25 7.03 -11.93 -2.14
C ARG A 25 6.89 -11.44 -0.70
N ALA A 26 5.67 -11.38 -0.19
CA ALA A 26 5.37 -10.89 1.15
C ALA A 26 5.74 -11.94 2.21
N LEU A 27 6.25 -11.48 3.35
CA LEU A 27 6.38 -12.31 4.55
C LEU A 27 5.01 -12.56 5.19
N SER A 28 4.16 -11.54 5.17
CA SER A 28 2.80 -11.61 5.70
C SER A 28 1.88 -10.69 4.90
N VAL A 29 0.61 -11.10 4.80
CA VAL A 29 -0.49 -10.30 4.28
C VAL A 29 -1.62 -10.36 5.30
N ASP A 30 -2.09 -9.21 5.75
CA ASP A 30 -3.19 -9.07 6.70
C ASP A 30 -4.25 -8.10 6.16
N PHE A 31 -5.50 -8.31 6.56
CA PHE A 31 -6.67 -7.55 6.09
C PHE A 31 -7.43 -6.83 7.23
N THR A 32 -6.88 -6.81 8.45
CA THR A 32 -7.59 -6.35 9.65
C THR A 32 -7.86 -4.83 9.63
N ASP A 33 -6.92 -4.03 9.13
CA ASP A 33 -7.08 -2.57 8.91
C ASP A 33 -6.77 -2.20 7.44
N GLY A 34 -7.48 -2.82 6.51
CA GLY A 34 -7.15 -2.74 5.08
C GLY A 34 -6.02 -3.70 4.70
N LEU A 35 -5.43 -3.53 3.51
CA LEU A 35 -4.37 -4.40 3.00
C LEU A 35 -3.02 -4.02 3.63
N SER A 36 -2.57 -4.82 4.59
CA SER A 36 -1.24 -4.75 5.18
C SER A 36 -0.33 -5.79 4.54
N VAL A 37 0.86 -5.39 4.12
CA VAL A 37 1.86 -6.28 3.52
C VAL A 37 3.22 -6.01 4.12
N GLU A 38 3.88 -7.06 4.60
CA GLU A 38 5.20 -6.97 5.22
C GLU A 38 6.28 -7.69 4.43
N PHE A 39 7.47 -7.10 4.41
CA PHE A 39 8.70 -7.63 3.81
C PHE A 39 9.83 -7.57 4.87
N PRO A 40 11.01 -8.18 4.60
CA PRO A 40 12.11 -8.15 5.56
C PRO A 40 12.48 -6.74 6.03
N ASP A 41 12.59 -5.80 5.08
CA ASP A 41 13.13 -4.46 5.33
C ASP A 41 12.10 -3.34 5.28
N TRP A 42 10.86 -3.63 4.86
CA TRP A 42 9.83 -2.61 4.71
C TRP A 42 8.43 -3.22 4.81
N ARG A 43 7.43 -2.36 5.03
CA ARG A 43 6.03 -2.73 5.05
C ARG A 43 5.18 -1.60 4.51
N PHE A 44 3.98 -1.92 4.08
CA PHE A 44 2.97 -0.92 3.79
C PHE A 44 1.58 -1.35 4.25
N ASN A 45 0.71 -0.36 4.44
CA ASN A 45 -0.70 -0.54 4.70
C ASN A 45 -1.50 0.36 3.75
N LEU A 46 -2.54 -0.22 3.13
CA LEU A 46 -3.53 0.47 2.32
C LEU A 46 -4.91 0.30 2.95
N ARG A 47 -5.49 1.40 3.43
CA ARG A 47 -6.86 1.41 3.96
C ARG A 47 -7.75 2.37 3.21
N GLY A 48 -8.96 1.92 2.88
CA GLY A 48 -10.00 2.80 2.36
C GLY A 48 -10.48 3.75 3.44
N SER A 49 -10.80 4.99 3.07
CA SER A 49 -11.53 5.90 3.94
C SER A 49 -13.00 5.48 3.97
N ASN A 50 -13.60 5.47 5.17
CA ASN A 50 -15.01 5.13 5.34
C ASN A 50 -15.95 6.25 4.89
N THR A 51 -15.46 7.49 4.84
CA THR A 51 -16.28 8.69 4.63
C THR A 51 -15.93 9.45 3.35
N GLU A 52 -14.81 9.12 2.72
CA GLU A 52 -14.30 9.83 1.55
C GLU A 52 -13.81 8.84 0.49
N PRO A 53 -13.83 9.18 -0.81
CA PRO A 53 -13.31 8.33 -1.89
C PRO A 53 -11.77 8.37 -1.94
N LEU A 54 -11.14 8.12 -0.81
CA LEU A 54 -9.69 8.19 -0.59
C LEU A 54 -9.18 6.83 -0.10
N VAL A 55 -7.95 6.51 -0.48
CA VAL A 55 -7.15 5.47 0.15
C VAL A 55 -5.98 6.12 0.87
N ARG A 56 -5.72 5.65 2.08
CA ARG A 56 -4.55 6.03 2.85
C ARG A 56 -3.49 4.95 2.71
N LEU A 57 -2.30 5.38 2.34
CA LEU A 57 -1.10 4.60 2.23
C LEU A 57 -0.15 4.96 3.38
N ASN A 58 0.23 4.00 4.21
CA ASN A 58 1.37 4.13 5.11
C ASN A 58 2.50 3.22 4.63
N VAL A 59 3.71 3.77 4.49
CA VAL A 59 4.92 3.00 4.13
C VAL A 59 6.01 3.21 5.17
N GLU A 60 6.65 2.13 5.60
CA GLU A 60 7.74 2.15 6.56
C GLU A 60 8.87 1.25 6.07
N ALA A 61 10.12 1.66 6.33
CA ALA A 61 11.31 0.85 6.06
C ALA A 61 12.25 0.87 7.26
N ARG A 62 12.97 -0.23 7.51
CA ARG A 62 13.93 -0.34 8.60
C ARG A 62 15.18 0.47 8.30
N GLY A 63 15.29 1.64 8.92
CA GLY A 63 16.52 2.45 8.89
C GLY A 63 16.93 2.99 7.51
N SER A 64 16.06 2.87 6.49
CA SER A 64 16.36 3.30 5.13
C SER A 64 15.27 4.21 4.58
N GLU A 65 15.52 5.51 4.63
CA GLU A 65 14.62 6.51 4.04
C GLU A 65 14.56 6.38 2.51
N THR A 66 15.68 6.05 1.86
CA THR A 66 15.74 5.79 0.42
C THR A 66 14.80 4.65 0.04
N LEU A 67 14.85 3.52 0.74
CA LEU A 67 13.95 2.38 0.49
C LEU A 67 12.48 2.78 0.71
N MET A 68 12.19 3.52 1.78
CA MET A 68 10.84 4.00 2.05
C MET A 68 10.31 4.88 0.91
N ARG A 69 11.13 5.80 0.38
CA ARG A 69 10.76 6.67 -0.75
C ARG A 69 10.56 5.88 -2.04
N GLU A 70 11.47 4.96 -2.36
CA GLU A 70 11.38 4.09 -3.55
C GLU A 70 10.10 3.26 -3.52
N LYS A 71 9.83 2.57 -2.40
CA LYS A 71 8.65 1.72 -2.26
C LYS A 71 7.35 2.52 -2.18
N THR A 72 7.40 3.72 -1.61
CA THR A 72 6.27 4.65 -1.69
C THR A 72 5.94 5.00 -3.13
N ALA A 73 6.94 5.35 -3.95
CA ALA A 73 6.72 5.66 -5.36
C ALA A 73 6.18 4.46 -6.14
N GLU A 74 6.70 3.25 -5.89
CA GLU A 74 6.23 2.00 -6.50
C GLU A 74 4.74 1.73 -6.19
N VAL A 75 4.34 1.80 -4.90
CA VAL A 75 2.95 1.57 -4.52
C VAL A 75 2.02 2.65 -5.07
N LEU A 76 2.46 3.92 -5.12
CA LEU A 76 1.68 5.00 -5.72
C LEU A 76 1.45 4.81 -7.22
N GLN A 77 2.48 4.39 -7.97
CA GLN A 77 2.31 4.07 -9.39
C GLN A 77 1.30 2.94 -9.61
N LEU A 78 1.32 1.92 -8.75
CA LEU A 78 0.34 0.84 -8.79
C LEU A 78 -1.06 1.29 -8.36
N LEU A 79 -1.23 2.38 -7.61
CA LEU A 79 -2.55 2.94 -7.29
C LEU A 79 -3.12 3.74 -8.47
N ASP A 80 -2.26 4.39 -9.26
CA ASP A 80 -2.65 5.27 -10.37
C ASP A 80 -2.84 4.55 -11.72
N SER A 81 -2.43 3.28 -11.83
CA SER A 81 -2.58 2.43 -13.03
C SER A 81 -4.00 1.87 -13.21
#